data_AF-T5KIS5-F1
#
_entry.id   AF-T5KIS5-F1
#
_cell.length_a   1.000
_cell.length_b   1.000
_cell.length_c   1.000
_cell.angle_alpha   90.00
_cell.angle_beta   90.00
_cell.angle_gamma   90.00
#
_symmetry.space_group_name_H-M   'P 1'
#
loop_
_entity.id
_entity.type
_entity.pdbx_description
1 polymer ?
#
loop_
_entity_poly.entity_id
_entity_poly.type
_entity_poly.pdbx_seq_one_letter_code
_entity_poly.pdbx_strand_id
1 'polypeptide(L)'
;LQFDSGIVSVLVFGAGTNYALLLISRYREELARETDHRRALVAAWRATAPAIVASNVTVVLALSTLALAVIPGTRGLGIASAVGLLIALAAVLLVLPPALAVCGRRLFWPFAPRVGDVAATGRVWGAVAHRVSRRPWVPLVGGLALLGVLAGGLAGASVGLTQVEKFRVVSESAAGLTVLGDHFPAGEAQPMIVIGDTAEADALVAAIDDVPGVLRVSATGESSDGALTRLLVVGEPAPGTPASLDLVSAVREAVQTVPDADAVVGGPVAADLDAREGNRRDLLLVVPLV
;
A
#
# COMPACT_ATOMS: atom_id res chain seq x y z
N LEU A 1 8.56 -11.46 5.11
CA LEU A 1 7.73 -10.45 4.41
C LEU A 1 7.88 -9.15 5.18
N GLN A 2 8.57 -8.15 4.64
CA GLN A 2 8.57 -6.80 5.23
C GLN A 2 7.28 -6.11 4.79
N PHE A 3 6.37 -5.82 5.72
CA PHE A 3 5.15 -5.07 5.46
C PHE A 3 4.70 -4.35 6.73
N ASP A 4 3.95 -3.26 6.57
CA ASP A 4 3.41 -2.49 7.68
C ASP A 4 2.22 -3.22 8.31
N SER A 5 2.44 -3.79 9.50
CA SER A 5 1.41 -4.50 10.27
C SER A 5 0.19 -3.63 10.59
N GLY A 6 0.38 -2.31 10.70
CA GLY A 6 -0.68 -1.34 10.98
C GLY A 6 -1.76 -1.32 9.88
N ILE A 7 -1.37 -1.38 8.61
CA ILE A 7 -2.33 -1.33 7.48
C ILE A 7 -3.20 -2.60 7.50
N VAL A 8 -2.57 -3.77 7.66
CA VAL A 8 -3.27 -5.05 7.76
C VAL A 8 -4.24 -5.05 8.93
N SER A 9 -3.82 -4.55 10.10
CA SER A 9 -4.67 -4.48 11.29
C SER A 9 -5.93 -3.64 11.06
N VAL A 10 -5.77 -2.44 10.50
CA VAL A 10 -6.90 -1.54 10.22
C VAL A 10 -7.87 -2.17 9.22
N LEU A 11 -7.34 -2.79 8.15
CA LEU A 11 -8.15 -3.44 7.12
C LEU A 11 -8.96 -4.61 7.69
N VAL A 12 -8.30 -5.52 8.42
CA VAL A 12 -8.91 -6.72 8.99
C VAL A 12 -9.94 -6.35 10.06
N PHE A 13 -9.61 -5.38 10.92
CA PHE A 13 -10.52 -4.89 11.95
C PHE A 13 -11.76 -4.22 11.36
N GLY A 14 -11.56 -3.34 10.37
CA GLY A 14 -12.64 -2.63 9.69
C GLY A 14 -13.57 -3.57 8.94
N ALA A 15 -13.01 -4.47 8.12
CA ALA A 15 -13.79 -5.45 7.37
C ALA A 15 -14.51 -6.44 8.31
N GLY A 16 -13.80 -6.99 9.30
CA GLY A 16 -14.35 -7.92 10.28
C GLY A 16 -15.51 -7.31 11.08
N THR A 17 -15.37 -6.05 11.49
CA THR A 17 -16.43 -5.32 12.20
C THR A 17 -17.63 -5.08 11.31
N ASN A 18 -17.44 -4.72 10.04
CA ASN A 18 -18.56 -4.56 9.10
C ASN A 18 -19.33 -5.87 8.90
N TYR A 19 -18.63 -7.00 8.72
CA TYR A 19 -19.28 -8.31 8.60
C TYR A 19 -20.04 -8.70 9.88
N ALA A 20 -19.45 -8.46 11.05
CA ALA A 20 -20.10 -8.69 12.33
C ALA A 20 -21.35 -7.82 12.51
N LEU A 21 -21.27 -6.54 12.15
CA LEU A 21 -22.40 -5.61 12.20
C LEU A 21 -23.54 -6.04 11.29
N LEU A 22 -23.25 -6.51 10.08
CA LEU A 22 -24.28 -7.03 9.16
C LEU A 22 -25.01 -8.22 9.78
N LEU A 23 -24.28 -9.21 10.32
CA LEU A 23 -24.87 -10.37 10.97
C LEU A 23 -25.68 -9.98 12.22
N ILE A 24 -25.11 -9.14 13.10
CA ILE A 24 -25.76 -8.71 14.34
C ILE A 24 -26.98 -7.85 14.06
N SER A 25 -26.91 -6.95 13.08
CA SER A 25 -28.06 -6.13 12.66
C SER A 25 -29.18 -7.01 12.15
N ARG A 26 -28.86 -7.96 11.25
CA ARG A 26 -29.87 -8.89 10.74
C ARG A 26 -30.43 -9.77 11.84
N TYR A 27 -29.59 -10.19 12.77
CA TYR A 27 -30.03 -10.96 13.90
C TYR A 27 -31.03 -10.21 14.78
N ARG A 28 -30.74 -8.94 15.04
CA ARG A 28 -31.64 -8.03 15.77
C ARG A 28 -32.98 -7.87 15.05
N GLU A 29 -32.99 -7.82 13.72
CA GLU A 29 -34.23 -7.80 12.92
C GLU A 29 -35.03 -9.10 13.04
N GLU A 30 -34.39 -10.27 12.98
CA GLU A 30 -35.10 -11.55 13.10
C GLU A 30 -35.63 -11.80 14.53
N LEU A 31 -34.98 -11.25 15.57
CA LEU A 31 -35.49 -11.29 16.95
C LEU A 31 -36.79 -10.52 17.17
N ALA A 32 -37.12 -9.57 16.28
CA ALA A 32 -38.40 -8.89 16.29
C ALA A 32 -39.52 -9.72 15.63
N ARG A 33 -39.19 -10.84 14.98
CA ARG A 33 -40.14 -11.72 14.28
C ARG A 33 -40.27 -13.09 14.92
N GLU A 34 -39.19 -13.61 15.49
CA GLU A 34 -39.11 -14.96 16.04
C GLU A 34 -38.90 -14.93 17.56
N THR A 35 -39.64 -15.78 18.29
CA THR A 35 -39.56 -15.85 19.75
C THR A 35 -38.31 -16.61 20.21
N ASP A 36 -37.93 -17.66 19.49
CA ASP A 36 -36.71 -18.42 19.76
C ASP A 36 -35.47 -17.73 19.13
N HIS A 37 -34.62 -17.21 20.01
CA HIS A 37 -33.37 -16.54 19.68
C HIS A 37 -32.43 -17.40 18.80
N ARG A 38 -32.44 -18.73 18.96
CA ARG A 38 -31.59 -19.62 18.14
C ARG A 38 -32.13 -19.76 16.72
N ARG A 39 -33.45 -19.86 16.56
CA ARG A 39 -34.10 -19.87 15.24
C ARG A 39 -33.90 -18.54 14.51
N ALA A 40 -34.04 -17.42 15.23
CA ALA A 40 -33.72 -16.09 14.71
C ALA A 40 -32.27 -16.01 14.21
N LEU A 41 -31.32 -16.62 14.93
CA LEU A 41 -29.90 -16.61 14.55
C LEU A 41 -29.65 -17.40 13.28
N VAL A 42 -30.24 -18.60 13.17
CA VAL A 42 -30.12 -19.44 11.97
C VAL A 42 -30.70 -18.72 10.75
N ALA A 43 -31.85 -18.05 10.90
CA ALA A 43 -32.46 -17.25 9.85
C ALA A 43 -31.54 -16.09 9.42
N ALA A 44 -31.00 -15.34 10.40
CA ALA A 44 -30.09 -14.22 10.13
C ALA A 44 -28.78 -14.66 9.47
N TRP A 45 -28.19 -15.77 9.93
CA TRP A 45 -26.97 -16.33 9.36
C TRP A 45 -27.19 -16.79 7.92
N ARG A 46 -28.28 -17.53 7.63
CA ARG A 46 -28.61 -17.96 6.27
C ARG A 46 -28.85 -16.79 5.32
N ALA A 47 -29.42 -15.69 5.82
CA ALA A 47 -29.67 -14.50 5.02
C ALA A 47 -28.40 -13.67 4.75
N THR A 48 -27.44 -13.65 5.68
CA THR A 48 -26.26 -12.76 5.59
C THR A 48 -25.00 -13.47 5.12
N ALA A 49 -24.82 -14.76 5.37
CA ALA A 49 -23.61 -15.50 5.04
C ALA A 49 -23.25 -15.41 3.53
N PRO A 50 -24.18 -15.61 2.57
CA PRO A 50 -23.83 -15.48 1.15
C PRO A 50 -23.35 -14.07 0.78
N ALA A 51 -23.97 -13.04 1.34
CA ALA A 51 -23.59 -11.65 1.08
C ALA A 51 -22.22 -11.30 1.69
N ILE A 52 -21.95 -11.76 2.92
CA ILE A 52 -20.66 -11.56 3.59
C ILE A 52 -19.54 -12.29 2.84
N VAL A 53 -19.77 -13.55 2.42
CA VAL A 53 -18.79 -14.33 1.64
C VAL A 53 -18.53 -13.66 0.29
N ALA A 54 -19.59 -13.30 -0.45
CA ALA A 54 -19.44 -12.64 -1.75
C ALA A 54 -18.64 -11.33 -1.64
N SER A 55 -18.97 -10.49 -0.65
CA SER A 55 -18.24 -9.25 -0.39
C SER A 55 -16.79 -9.46 0.05
N ASN A 56 -16.50 -10.54 0.81
CA ASN A 56 -15.14 -10.82 1.26
C ASN A 56 -14.27 -11.35 0.12
N VAL A 57 -14.81 -12.29 -0.67
CA VAL A 57 -14.11 -12.92 -1.80
C VAL A 57 -13.69 -11.88 -2.83
N THR A 58 -14.53 -10.89 -3.14
CA THR A 58 -14.14 -9.82 -4.09
C THR A 58 -12.92 -9.04 -3.61
N VAL A 59 -12.88 -8.67 -2.32
CA VAL A 59 -11.74 -7.94 -1.74
C VAL A 59 -10.50 -8.83 -1.65
N VAL A 60 -10.66 -10.11 -1.27
CA VAL A 60 -9.55 -11.08 -1.22
C VAL A 60 -8.95 -11.29 -2.61
N LEU A 61 -9.78 -11.41 -3.66
CA LEU A 61 -9.31 -11.54 -5.03
C LEU A 61 -8.58 -10.28 -5.49
N ALA A 62 -9.16 -9.10 -5.25
CA ALA A 62 -8.51 -7.82 -5.56
C ALA A 62 -7.13 -7.70 -4.88
N LEU A 63 -7.02 -8.03 -3.59
CA LEU A 63 -5.74 -8.00 -2.86
C LEU A 63 -4.77 -9.10 -3.31
N SER A 64 -5.28 -10.24 -3.77
CA SER A 64 -4.44 -11.32 -4.29
C SER A 64 -3.73 -10.94 -5.58
N THR A 65 -4.26 -9.98 -6.36
CA THR A 65 -3.55 -9.44 -7.55
C THR A 65 -2.21 -8.78 -7.17
N LEU A 66 -2.10 -8.22 -5.96
CA LEU A 66 -0.85 -7.66 -5.44
C LEU A 66 0.25 -8.72 -5.24
N ALA A 67 -0.08 -10.01 -5.25
CA ALA A 67 0.94 -11.07 -5.24
C ALA A 67 1.86 -11.00 -6.48
N LEU A 68 1.38 -10.39 -7.57
CA LEU A 68 2.12 -10.17 -8.81
C LEU A 68 3.07 -8.96 -8.75
N ALA A 69 2.95 -8.12 -7.70
CA ALA A 69 3.79 -6.94 -7.52
C ALA A 69 5.26 -7.33 -7.37
N VAL A 70 6.17 -6.59 -8.00
CA VAL A 70 7.62 -6.79 -7.88
C VAL A 70 8.12 -6.20 -6.57
N ILE A 71 7.51 -5.12 -6.09
CA ILE A 71 7.88 -4.49 -4.83
C ILE A 71 7.53 -5.42 -3.64
N PRO A 72 8.52 -5.88 -2.85
CA PRO A 72 8.28 -6.86 -1.78
C PRO A 72 7.29 -6.38 -0.72
N GLY A 73 7.29 -5.09 -0.41
CA GLY A 73 6.35 -4.47 0.54
C GLY A 73 4.90 -4.57 0.07
N THR A 74 4.64 -4.19 -1.18
CA THR A 74 3.33 -4.27 -1.82
C THR A 74 2.84 -5.71 -1.90
N ARG A 75 3.70 -6.63 -2.33
CA ARG A 75 3.40 -8.07 -2.41
C ARG A 75 3.06 -8.64 -1.03
N GLY A 76 3.90 -8.34 -0.04
CA GLY A 76 3.71 -8.81 1.33
C GLY A 76 2.41 -8.29 1.95
N LEU A 77 2.10 -7.01 1.74
CA LEU A 77 0.87 -6.39 2.21
C LEU A 77 -0.37 -7.07 1.62
N GLY A 78 -0.39 -7.33 0.31
CA GLY A 78 -1.51 -7.95 -0.37
C GLY A 78 -1.80 -9.37 0.14
N ILE A 79 -0.76 -10.21 0.22
CA ILE A 79 -0.88 -11.59 0.70
C ILE A 79 -1.34 -11.61 2.16
N ALA A 80 -0.69 -10.82 3.03
CA ALA A 80 -1.04 -10.77 4.45
C ALA A 80 -2.48 -10.26 4.67
N SER A 81 -2.89 -9.25 3.91
CA SER A 81 -4.25 -8.69 3.97
C SER A 81 -5.30 -9.69 3.49
N ALA A 82 -5.06 -10.38 2.38
CA ALA A 82 -5.96 -11.41 1.85
C ALA A 82 -6.17 -12.55 2.87
N VAL A 83 -5.08 -13.05 3.46
CA VAL A 83 -5.16 -14.08 4.52
C VAL A 83 -5.89 -13.54 5.75
N GLY A 84 -5.59 -12.32 6.18
CA GLY A 84 -6.27 -11.67 7.31
C GLY A 84 -7.78 -11.55 7.12
N LEU A 85 -8.23 -11.21 5.90
CA LEU A 85 -9.64 -11.14 5.54
C LEU A 85 -10.34 -12.50 5.55
N LEU A 86 -9.66 -13.57 5.14
CA LEU A 86 -10.18 -14.94 5.23
C LEU A 86 -10.30 -15.39 6.69
N ILE A 87 -9.33 -15.05 7.54
CA ILE A 87 -9.39 -15.31 8.98
C ILE A 87 -10.55 -14.55 9.62
N ALA A 88 -10.72 -13.26 9.29
CA ALA A 88 -11.85 -12.46 9.79
C ALA A 88 -13.21 -13.03 9.32
N LEU A 89 -13.30 -13.47 8.06
CA LEU A 89 -14.48 -14.13 7.53
C LEU A 89 -14.82 -15.40 8.33
N ALA A 90 -13.82 -16.25 8.58
CA ALA A 90 -13.98 -17.46 9.38
C ALA A 90 -14.40 -17.12 10.83
N ALA A 91 -13.79 -16.12 11.45
CA ALA A 91 -14.17 -15.68 12.79
C ALA A 91 -15.64 -15.21 12.85
N VAL A 92 -16.08 -14.41 11.88
CA VAL A 92 -17.46 -13.89 11.84
C VAL A 92 -18.48 -14.97 11.51
N LEU A 93 -18.16 -15.94 10.65
CA LEU A 93 -19.12 -16.97 10.26
C LEU A 93 -19.13 -18.20 11.18
N LEU A 94 -18.03 -18.49 11.86
CA LEU A 94 -17.87 -19.70 12.68
C LEU A 94 -17.82 -19.42 14.18
N VAL A 95 -17.18 -18.32 14.62
CA VAL A 95 -16.99 -18.04 16.05
C VAL A 95 -18.10 -17.13 16.59
N LEU A 96 -18.50 -16.12 15.82
CA LEU A 96 -19.51 -15.17 16.24
C LEU A 96 -20.90 -15.81 16.47
N PRO A 97 -21.45 -16.68 15.59
CA PRO A 97 -22.79 -17.23 15.83
C PRO A 97 -22.90 -18.07 17.12
N PRO A 98 -21.95 -18.99 17.44
CA PRO A 98 -21.96 -19.65 18.74
C PRO A 98 -21.89 -18.68 19.91
N ALA A 99 -21.05 -17.63 19.84
CA ALA A 99 -20.97 -16.62 20.88
C ALA A 99 -22.32 -15.89 21.07
N LEU A 100 -22.98 -15.48 19.97
CA LEU A 100 -24.32 -14.88 19.99
C LEU A 100 -25.38 -15.83 20.55
N ALA A 101 -25.28 -17.13 20.25
CA ALA A 101 -26.19 -18.15 20.73
C ALA A 101 -26.09 -18.38 22.25
N VAL A 102 -24.88 -18.26 22.83
CA VAL A 102 -24.65 -18.35 24.28
C VAL A 102 -25.13 -17.09 25.00
N CYS A 103 -24.81 -15.89 24.47
CA CYS A 103 -25.21 -14.62 25.10
C CYS A 103 -26.72 -14.39 25.08
N GLY A 104 -27.44 -15.01 24.14
CA GLY A 104 -28.88 -14.89 24.10
C GLY A 104 -29.34 -13.47 23.75
N ARG A 105 -30.61 -13.21 24.00
CA ARG A 105 -31.25 -11.91 23.78
C ARG A 105 -30.76 -10.81 24.74
N ARG A 106 -30.01 -11.18 25.78
CA ARG A 106 -29.39 -10.26 26.75
C ARG A 106 -28.28 -9.41 26.14
N LEU A 107 -27.71 -9.83 25.01
CA LEU A 107 -26.69 -9.07 24.29
C LEU A 107 -27.16 -7.65 23.91
N PHE A 108 -28.46 -7.49 23.66
CA PHE A 108 -29.04 -6.22 23.21
C PHE A 108 -29.55 -5.34 24.36
N TRP A 109 -29.22 -5.65 25.61
CA TRP A 109 -29.59 -4.81 26.75
C TRP A 109 -28.92 -3.43 26.64
N PRO A 110 -29.63 -2.30 26.85
CA PRO A 110 -31.00 -2.15 27.38
C PRO A 110 -32.13 -2.15 26.32
N PHE A 111 -31.80 -2.13 25.02
CA PHE A 111 -32.76 -2.03 23.91
C PHE A 111 -33.00 -3.37 23.21
N ALA A 112 -33.36 -4.41 23.97
CA ALA A 112 -33.60 -5.74 23.41
C ALA A 112 -34.90 -5.77 22.59
N PRO A 113 -34.86 -6.11 21.29
CA PRO A 113 -36.07 -6.15 20.45
C PRO A 113 -37.10 -7.12 21.02
N ARG A 114 -38.38 -6.79 20.86
CA ARG A 114 -39.52 -7.65 21.16
C ARG A 114 -40.24 -8.05 19.89
N VAL A 115 -40.87 -9.22 19.96
CA VAL A 115 -41.63 -9.73 18.83
C VAL A 115 -42.79 -8.77 18.56
N GLY A 116 -42.91 -8.30 17.33
CA GLY A 116 -43.87 -7.26 16.96
C GLY A 116 -43.30 -5.84 16.97
N ASP A 117 -42.03 -5.64 17.36
CA ASP A 117 -41.37 -4.35 17.19
C ASP A 117 -41.23 -4.02 15.70
N VAL A 118 -41.97 -3.01 15.25
CA VAL A 118 -41.83 -2.48 13.89
C VAL A 118 -40.58 -1.62 13.85
N ALA A 119 -39.54 -2.10 13.16
CA ALA A 119 -38.39 -1.26 12.88
C ALA A 119 -38.86 0.00 12.13
N ALA A 120 -38.64 1.17 12.72
CA ALA A 120 -38.93 2.44 12.06
C ALA A 120 -38.03 2.56 10.84
N THR A 121 -38.55 2.22 9.65
CA THR A 121 -37.86 2.51 8.40
C THR A 121 -37.67 4.02 8.33
N GLY A 122 -36.41 4.45 8.14
CA GLY A 122 -36.05 5.86 8.15
C GLY A 122 -36.79 6.62 7.05
N ARG A 123 -37.89 7.31 7.40
CA ARG A 123 -38.70 8.11 6.46
C ARG A 123 -37.84 9.09 5.64
N VAL A 124 -36.76 9.58 6.24
CA VAL A 124 -35.76 10.43 5.58
C VAL A 124 -35.08 9.71 4.42
N TRP A 125 -34.56 8.51 4.64
CA TRP A 125 -33.91 7.70 3.60
C TRP A 125 -34.89 7.30 2.49
N GLY A 126 -36.15 7.00 2.85
CA GLY A 126 -37.21 6.75 1.87
C GLY A 126 -37.50 7.97 0.99
N ALA A 127 -37.57 9.16 1.57
CA ALA A 127 -37.78 10.40 0.82
C ALA A 127 -36.59 10.75 -0.09
N VAL A 128 -35.35 10.51 0.37
CA VAL A 128 -34.14 10.70 -0.43
C VAL A 128 -34.11 9.72 -1.60
N ALA A 129 -34.32 8.42 -1.35
CA ALA A 129 -34.37 7.40 -2.39
C ALA A 129 -35.43 7.74 -3.44
N HIS A 130 -36.64 8.11 -3.01
CA HIS A 130 -37.70 8.49 -3.94
C HIS A 130 -37.34 9.73 -4.78
N ARG A 131 -36.68 10.72 -4.19
CA ARG A 131 -36.23 11.92 -4.91
C ARG A 131 -35.15 11.61 -5.95
N VAL A 132 -34.18 10.76 -5.61
CA VAL A 132 -33.13 10.31 -6.53
C VAL A 132 -33.73 9.49 -7.67
N SER A 133 -34.61 8.53 -7.37
CA SER A 133 -35.23 7.66 -8.37
C SER A 133 -36.17 8.41 -9.33
N ARG A 134 -36.82 9.49 -8.90
CA ARG A 134 -37.72 10.28 -9.78
C ARG A 134 -36.97 11.08 -10.85
N ARG A 135 -35.73 11.48 -10.60
CA ARG A 135 -34.89 12.24 -11.55
C ARG A 135 -33.43 11.81 -11.42
N PRO A 136 -33.04 10.62 -11.92
CA PRO A 136 -31.71 10.05 -11.69
C PRO A 136 -30.57 10.85 -12.34
N TRP A 137 -30.84 11.57 -13.42
CA TRP A 137 -29.82 12.36 -14.12
C TRP A 137 -29.33 13.57 -13.30
N VAL A 138 -30.15 14.13 -12.41
CA VAL A 138 -29.77 15.31 -11.59
C VAL A 138 -28.62 14.99 -10.63
N PRO A 139 -28.73 13.98 -9.74
CA PRO A 139 -27.61 13.60 -8.88
C PRO A 139 -26.44 13.01 -9.67
N LEU A 140 -26.68 12.36 -10.81
CA LEU A 140 -25.61 11.83 -11.65
C LEU A 140 -24.76 12.96 -12.25
N VAL A 141 -25.38 13.93 -12.92
CA VAL A 141 -24.66 15.07 -13.52
C VAL A 141 -24.04 15.95 -12.44
N GLY A 142 -24.78 16.25 -11.37
CA GLY A 142 -24.25 17.03 -10.25
C GLY A 142 -23.06 16.35 -9.58
N GLY A 143 -23.14 15.04 -9.35
CA GLY A 143 -22.05 14.24 -8.79
C GLY A 143 -20.84 14.16 -9.72
N LEU A 144 -21.06 13.93 -11.02
CA LEU A 144 -19.99 13.89 -12.01
C LEU A 144 -19.32 15.25 -12.18
N ALA A 145 -20.08 16.34 -12.19
CA ALA A 145 -19.54 17.69 -12.24
C ALA A 145 -18.70 18.00 -10.98
N LEU A 146 -19.19 17.65 -9.79
CA LEU A 146 -18.45 17.81 -8.55
C LEU A 146 -17.16 16.98 -8.55
N LEU A 147 -17.23 15.70 -8.94
CA LEU A 147 -16.05 14.84 -9.06
C LEU A 147 -15.06 15.37 -10.10
N GLY A 148 -15.55 15.92 -11.22
CA GLY A 148 -14.70 16.56 -12.23
C GLY A 148 -13.97 17.79 -11.70
N VAL A 149 -14.64 18.63 -10.91
CA VAL A 149 -14.01 19.78 -10.23
C VAL A 149 -12.95 19.33 -9.24
N LEU A 150 -13.25 18.32 -8.40
CA LEU A 150 -12.28 17.77 -7.45
C LEU A 150 -11.08 17.11 -8.17
N ALA A 151 -11.34 16.41 -9.28
CA ALA A 151 -10.30 15.81 -10.11
C ALA A 151 -9.41 16.86 -10.77
N GLY A 152 -9.94 18.04 -11.10
CA GLY A 152 -9.16 19.17 -11.62
C GLY A 152 -7.99 19.57 -10.71
N GLY A 153 -8.10 19.36 -9.40
CA GLY A 153 -7.02 19.59 -8.44
C GLY A 153 -5.78 18.71 -8.65
N LEU A 154 -5.90 17.56 -9.34
CA LEU A 154 -4.76 16.69 -9.65
C LEU A 154 -3.87 17.23 -10.78
N ALA A 155 -4.37 18.14 -11.64
CA ALA A 155 -3.62 18.63 -12.79
C ALA A 155 -2.35 19.43 -12.41
N GLY A 156 -2.28 19.95 -11.17
CA GLY A 156 -1.12 20.66 -10.63
C GLY A 156 -0.36 19.90 -9.54
N ALA A 157 -0.68 18.62 -9.29
CA ALA A 157 -0.07 17.85 -8.22
C ALA A 157 1.26 17.23 -8.67
N SER A 158 2.36 17.59 -8.00
CA SER A 158 3.64 16.88 -8.14
C SER A 158 3.60 15.58 -7.35
N VAL A 159 3.73 14.44 -8.02
CA VAL A 159 3.78 13.12 -7.39
C VAL A 159 5.24 12.77 -7.10
N GLY A 160 5.59 12.76 -5.81
CA GLY A 160 6.94 12.44 -5.34
C GLY A 160 7.30 13.34 -4.17
N LEU A 161 7.76 12.74 -3.08
CA LEU A 161 8.34 13.46 -1.94
C LEU A 161 9.81 13.09 -1.89
N THR A 162 10.68 14.10 -1.86
CA THR A 162 12.09 13.90 -1.49
C THR A 162 12.17 13.36 -0.07
N GLN A 163 13.30 12.74 0.30
CA GLN A 163 13.47 12.13 1.62
C GLN A 163 13.28 13.14 2.77
N VAL A 164 13.60 14.42 2.52
CA VAL A 164 13.43 15.51 3.49
C VAL A 164 11.96 15.90 3.64
N GLU A 165 11.19 15.91 2.55
CA GLU A 165 9.76 16.25 2.55
C GLU A 165 8.86 15.16 3.16
N LYS A 166 9.37 13.93 3.30
CA LYS A 166 8.67 12.85 4.02
C LYS A 166 8.58 13.12 5.53
N PHE A 167 9.43 14.00 6.07
CA PHE A 167 9.37 14.39 7.48
C PHE A 167 8.37 15.55 7.69
N ARG A 168 7.34 15.30 8.50
CA ARG A 168 6.27 16.28 8.80
C ARG A 168 6.76 17.50 9.61
N VAL A 169 7.87 17.36 10.33
CA VAL A 169 8.49 18.42 11.15
C VAL A 169 9.96 18.44 10.80
N VAL A 170 10.56 19.63 10.71
CA VAL A 170 12.01 19.80 10.53
C VAL A 170 12.68 19.14 11.73
N SER A 171 13.10 17.88 11.56
CA SER A 171 13.83 17.17 12.59
C SER A 171 15.25 17.72 12.64
N GLU A 172 15.92 17.62 13.80
CA GLU A 172 17.35 17.95 13.88
C GLU A 172 18.17 17.13 12.87
N SER A 173 17.72 15.92 12.51
CA SER A 173 18.31 15.10 11.45
C SER A 173 18.12 15.70 10.04
N ALA A 174 16.96 16.32 9.75
CA ALA A 174 16.72 17.01 8.49
C ALA A 174 17.57 18.29 8.39
N ALA A 175 17.68 19.05 9.47
CA ALA A 175 18.57 20.22 9.53
C ALA A 175 20.06 19.83 9.36
N GLY A 176 20.48 18.69 9.94
CA GLY A 176 21.83 18.16 9.76
C GLY A 176 22.16 17.80 8.31
N LEU A 177 21.18 17.29 7.55
CA LEU A 177 21.33 17.04 6.10
C LEU A 177 21.50 18.34 5.30
N THR A 178 20.80 19.42 5.67
CA THR A 178 20.99 20.74 5.04
C THR A 178 22.39 21.28 5.30
N VAL A 179 22.85 21.27 6.56
CA VAL A 179 24.21 21.72 6.92
C VAL A 179 25.30 20.89 6.24
N LEU A 180 25.08 19.58 6.10
CA LEU A 180 26.01 18.72 5.36
C LEU A 180 26.08 19.11 3.88
N GLY A 181 24.95 19.43 3.25
CA GLY A 181 24.87 19.88 1.86
C GLY A 181 25.49 21.26 1.60
N ASP A 182 25.60 22.11 2.62
CA ASP A 182 26.28 23.41 2.50
C ASP A 182 27.82 23.27 2.43
N HIS A 183 28.37 22.16 2.97
CA HIS A 183 29.81 21.97 3.12
C HIS A 183 30.40 20.83 2.27
N PHE A 184 29.57 19.90 1.79
CA PHE A 184 30.00 18.77 0.98
C PHE A 184 29.14 18.65 -0.28
N PRO A 185 29.69 18.10 -1.38
CA PRO A 185 28.90 17.80 -2.58
C PRO A 185 27.66 16.99 -2.23
N ALA A 186 26.52 17.31 -2.84
CA ALA A 186 25.23 16.72 -2.46
C ALA A 186 25.21 15.19 -2.56
N GLY A 187 25.99 14.60 -3.48
CA GLY A 187 26.14 13.15 -3.63
C GLY A 187 26.89 12.46 -2.49
N GLU A 188 27.70 13.16 -1.67
CA GLU A 188 28.41 12.56 -0.53
C GLU A 188 27.45 12.08 0.57
N ALA A 189 26.26 12.68 0.66
CA ALA A 189 25.24 12.25 1.62
C ALA A 189 24.65 10.88 1.28
N GLN A 190 24.58 10.52 -0.02
CA GLN A 190 24.04 9.26 -0.51
C GLN A 190 24.80 8.79 -1.77
N PRO A 191 26.06 8.35 -1.62
CA PRO A 191 26.86 7.92 -2.76
C PRO A 191 26.27 6.66 -3.38
N MET A 192 26.45 6.52 -4.69
CA MET A 192 26.19 5.26 -5.40
C MET A 192 27.25 4.23 -5.00
N ILE A 193 26.86 2.96 -4.97
CA ILE A 193 27.75 1.85 -4.63
C ILE A 193 27.86 0.98 -5.87
N VAL A 194 29.06 0.78 -6.39
CA VAL A 194 29.32 -0.17 -7.49
C VAL A 194 30.09 -1.35 -6.92
N ILE A 195 29.64 -2.57 -7.23
CA ILE A 195 30.33 -3.81 -6.88
C ILE A 195 30.65 -4.51 -8.18
N GLY A 196 31.91 -4.89 -8.41
CA GLY A 196 32.35 -5.65 -9.58
C GLY A 196 33.58 -6.48 -9.27
N ASP A 197 34.06 -7.22 -10.26
CA ASP A 197 35.27 -8.05 -10.14
C ASP A 197 36.50 -7.20 -9.79
N THR A 198 37.30 -7.67 -8.83
CA THR A 198 38.53 -6.99 -8.39
C THR A 198 39.57 -6.89 -9.50
N ALA A 199 39.64 -7.86 -10.42
CA ALA A 199 40.57 -7.82 -11.54
C ALA A 199 40.30 -6.65 -12.49
N GLU A 200 39.03 -6.25 -12.62
CA GLU A 200 38.57 -5.17 -13.50
C GLU A 200 38.31 -3.86 -12.74
N ALA A 201 38.72 -3.76 -11.48
CA ALA A 201 38.44 -2.60 -10.64
C ALA A 201 38.98 -1.29 -11.22
N ASP A 202 40.20 -1.29 -11.77
CA ASP A 202 40.81 -0.10 -12.38
C ASP A 202 40.07 0.32 -13.67
N ALA A 203 39.63 -0.67 -14.47
CA ALA A 203 38.84 -0.42 -15.68
C ALA A 203 37.45 0.14 -15.34
N LEU A 204 36.81 -0.38 -14.29
CA LEU A 204 35.56 0.15 -13.75
C LEU A 204 35.71 1.59 -13.25
N VAL A 205 36.78 1.88 -12.51
CA VAL A 205 37.06 3.25 -12.04
C VAL A 205 37.22 4.20 -13.22
N ALA A 206 37.98 3.83 -14.25
CA ALA A 206 38.18 4.66 -15.43
C ALA A 206 36.87 4.88 -16.23
N ALA A 207 36.06 3.83 -16.39
CA ALA A 207 34.79 3.92 -17.11
C ALA A 207 33.76 4.80 -16.38
N ILE A 208 33.69 4.71 -15.05
CA ILE A 208 32.81 5.56 -14.24
C ILE A 208 33.38 6.99 -14.16
N ASP A 209 34.71 7.12 -14.15
CA ASP A 209 35.54 8.33 -14.25
C ASP A 209 35.01 9.33 -15.28
N ASP A 210 34.79 8.79 -16.48
CA ASP A 210 34.43 9.53 -17.69
C ASP A 210 32.95 9.91 -17.76
N VAL A 211 32.11 9.43 -16.83
CA VAL A 211 30.67 9.72 -16.83
C VAL A 211 30.43 11.17 -16.39
N PRO A 212 29.80 12.02 -17.23
CA PRO A 212 29.50 13.40 -16.88
C PRO A 212 28.64 13.50 -15.61
N GLY A 213 29.08 14.30 -14.64
CA GLY A 213 28.40 14.49 -13.36
C GLY A 213 28.86 13.55 -12.26
N VAL A 214 29.80 12.63 -12.51
CA VAL A 214 30.58 11.97 -11.47
C VAL A 214 31.68 12.92 -10.99
N LEU A 215 31.81 13.08 -9.66
CA LEU A 215 32.84 13.91 -9.03
C LEU A 215 34.02 13.09 -8.52
N ARG A 216 33.74 11.87 -8.05
CA ARG A 216 34.76 11.02 -7.42
C ARG A 216 34.33 9.56 -7.43
N VAL A 217 35.28 8.69 -7.76
CA VAL A 217 35.19 7.24 -7.58
C VAL A 217 36.30 6.78 -6.64
N SER A 218 35.98 5.95 -5.65
CA SER A 218 36.99 5.40 -4.75
C SER A 218 36.70 3.96 -4.36
N ALA A 219 37.69 3.09 -4.43
CA ALA A 219 37.63 1.77 -3.84
C ALA A 219 37.59 1.88 -2.30
N THR A 220 36.62 1.19 -1.69
CA THR A 220 36.36 1.28 -0.24
C THR A 220 36.48 -0.04 0.49
N GLY A 221 36.70 -1.14 -0.23
CA GLY A 221 36.96 -2.45 0.33
C GLY A 221 36.78 -3.55 -0.70
N GLU A 222 37.23 -4.74 -0.31
CA GLU A 222 37.12 -5.98 -1.08
C GLU A 222 36.29 -7.01 -0.31
N SER A 223 35.74 -7.98 -1.03
CA SER A 223 35.10 -9.16 -0.44
C SER A 223 36.12 -10.01 0.33
N SER A 224 35.66 -10.84 1.28
CA SER A 224 36.52 -11.69 2.11
C SER A 224 37.35 -12.70 1.32
N ASP A 225 36.92 -13.05 0.11
CA ASP A 225 37.61 -13.92 -0.85
C ASP A 225 38.46 -13.14 -1.87
N GLY A 226 38.47 -11.81 -1.81
CA GLY A 226 39.20 -10.93 -2.72
C GLY A 226 38.60 -10.82 -4.13
N ALA A 227 37.51 -11.53 -4.42
CA ALA A 227 36.96 -11.62 -5.78
C ALA A 227 36.21 -10.36 -6.23
N LEU A 228 35.65 -9.59 -5.28
CA LEU A 228 34.83 -8.42 -5.58
C LEU A 228 35.38 -7.18 -4.91
N THR A 229 35.33 -6.05 -5.61
CA THR A 229 35.68 -4.72 -5.11
C THR A 229 34.45 -3.84 -4.99
N ARG A 230 34.37 -3.08 -3.89
CA ARG A 230 33.32 -2.10 -3.62
C ARG A 230 33.81 -0.68 -3.89
N LEU A 231 33.26 -0.05 -4.92
CA LEU A 231 33.51 1.35 -5.27
C LEU A 231 32.39 2.24 -4.73
N LEU A 232 32.77 3.38 -4.15
CA LEU A 232 31.84 4.49 -3.88
C LEU A 232 31.96 5.52 -5.00
N VAL A 233 30.81 5.90 -5.57
CA VAL A 233 30.71 6.88 -6.64
C VAL A 233 29.90 8.07 -6.13
N VAL A 234 30.52 9.24 -6.12
CA VAL A 234 29.93 10.50 -5.67
C VAL A 234 29.53 11.30 -6.90
N GLY A 235 28.24 11.59 -7.03
CA GLY A 235 27.72 12.46 -8.09
C GLY A 235 27.61 13.92 -7.67
N GLU A 236 27.63 14.82 -8.64
CA GLU A 236 27.30 16.24 -8.48
C GLU A 236 25.81 16.46 -8.15
N PRO A 237 24.84 15.79 -8.82
CA PRO A 237 23.42 16.06 -8.59
C PRO A 237 22.96 15.67 -7.19
N ALA A 238 22.03 16.45 -6.63
CA ALA A 238 21.44 16.14 -5.34
C ALA A 238 20.61 14.84 -5.38
N PRO A 239 20.75 13.94 -4.37
CA PRO A 239 20.00 12.68 -4.30
C PRO A 239 18.48 12.85 -4.42
N GLY A 240 17.84 12.00 -5.21
CA GLY A 240 16.38 11.98 -5.41
C GLY A 240 15.84 12.97 -6.45
N THR A 241 16.71 13.81 -7.03
CA THR A 241 16.39 14.67 -8.18
C THR A 241 16.39 13.86 -9.48
N PRO A 242 15.65 14.30 -10.53
CA PRO A 242 15.70 13.64 -11.85
C PRO A 242 17.12 13.47 -12.38
N ALA A 243 17.96 14.50 -12.27
CA ALA A 243 19.36 14.44 -12.70
C ALA A 243 20.17 13.36 -11.96
N SER A 244 19.93 13.14 -10.66
CA SER A 244 20.59 12.06 -9.92
C SER A 244 20.15 10.66 -10.37
N LEU A 245 18.90 10.50 -10.82
CA LEU A 245 18.38 9.25 -11.35
C LEU A 245 18.92 8.96 -12.75
N ASP A 246 19.06 9.99 -13.58
CA ASP A 246 19.69 9.89 -14.90
C ASP A 246 21.17 9.52 -14.77
N LEU A 247 21.88 10.11 -13.79
CA LEU A 247 23.28 9.75 -13.49
C LEU A 247 23.44 8.28 -13.12
N VAL A 248 22.52 7.70 -12.31
CA VAL A 248 22.54 6.25 -12.03
C VAL A 248 22.43 5.43 -13.31
N SER A 249 21.57 5.84 -14.24
CA SER A 249 21.40 5.16 -15.53
C SER A 249 22.67 5.24 -16.37
N ALA A 250 23.30 6.42 -16.43
CA ALA A 250 24.57 6.61 -17.14
C ALA A 250 25.72 5.78 -16.53
N VAL A 251 25.82 5.72 -15.20
CA VAL A 251 26.81 4.86 -14.52
C VAL A 251 26.54 3.38 -14.80
N ARG A 252 25.27 2.94 -14.83
CA ARG A 252 24.90 1.56 -15.21
C ARG A 252 25.29 1.23 -16.64
N GLU A 253 25.14 2.16 -17.57
CA GLU A 253 25.57 1.98 -18.96
C GLU A 253 27.11 1.91 -19.06
N ALA A 254 27.83 2.78 -18.34
CA ALA A 254 29.29 2.82 -18.34
C ALA A 254 29.91 1.52 -17.80
N VAL A 255 29.42 0.98 -16.69
CA VAL A 255 29.98 -0.26 -16.11
C VAL A 255 29.70 -1.49 -16.99
N GLN A 256 28.65 -1.46 -17.83
CA GLN A 256 28.38 -2.55 -18.79
C GLN A 256 29.36 -2.57 -19.96
N THR A 257 30.14 -1.50 -20.18
CA THR A 257 31.16 -1.46 -21.23
C THR A 257 32.44 -2.20 -20.86
N VAL A 258 32.64 -2.48 -19.56
CA VAL A 258 33.80 -3.22 -19.07
C VAL A 258 33.46 -4.73 -19.13
N PRO A 259 34.08 -5.50 -20.05
CA PRO A 259 33.82 -6.93 -20.15
C PRO A 259 34.29 -7.66 -18.88
N ASP A 260 33.65 -8.79 -18.57
CA ASP A 260 34.01 -9.68 -17.46
C ASP A 260 33.96 -9.07 -16.04
N ALA A 261 33.54 -7.81 -15.89
CA ALA A 261 33.45 -7.13 -14.60
C ALA A 261 32.21 -7.49 -13.76
N ASP A 262 31.16 -8.05 -14.40
CA ASP A 262 29.86 -8.40 -13.80
C ASP A 262 29.32 -7.35 -12.79
N ALA A 263 29.53 -6.07 -13.13
CA ALA A 263 29.36 -4.98 -12.19
C ALA A 263 27.88 -4.62 -11.93
N VAL A 264 27.54 -4.41 -10.66
CA VAL A 264 26.20 -4.04 -10.20
C VAL A 264 26.23 -2.67 -9.52
N VAL A 265 25.35 -1.77 -9.96
CA VAL A 265 25.19 -0.42 -9.39
C VAL A 265 24.01 -0.39 -8.43
N GLY A 266 24.31 -0.10 -7.16
CA GLY A 266 23.38 0.06 -6.06
C GLY A 266 23.59 1.38 -5.30
N GLY A 267 23.19 1.38 -4.02
CA GLY A 267 23.14 2.59 -3.18
C GLY A 267 21.74 3.21 -3.13
N PRO A 268 21.53 4.23 -2.27
CA PRO A 268 20.19 4.76 -2.00
C PRO A 268 19.49 5.34 -3.23
N VAL A 269 20.21 6.08 -4.08
CA VAL A 269 19.64 6.70 -5.30
C VAL A 269 19.30 5.64 -6.36
N ALA A 270 20.14 4.62 -6.52
CA ALA A 270 19.85 3.51 -7.42
C ALA A 270 18.64 2.68 -6.94
N ALA A 271 18.53 2.46 -5.63
CA ALA A 271 17.37 1.79 -5.04
C ALA A 271 16.07 2.62 -5.22
N ASP A 272 16.15 3.95 -5.15
CA ASP A 272 15.00 4.83 -5.44
C ASP A 272 14.57 4.73 -6.92
N LEU A 273 15.53 4.74 -7.86
CA LEU A 273 15.25 4.53 -9.28
C LEU A 273 14.54 3.18 -9.52
N ASP A 274 15.09 2.10 -8.96
CA ASP A 274 14.53 0.75 -9.10
C ASP A 274 13.14 0.65 -8.46
N ALA A 275 12.92 1.31 -7.31
CA ALA A 275 11.62 1.37 -6.67
C ALA A 275 10.59 2.13 -7.51
N ARG A 276 10.96 3.24 -8.17
CA ARG A 276 10.07 3.99 -9.06
C ARG A 276 9.67 3.16 -10.27
N GLU A 277 10.62 2.48 -10.91
CA GLU A 277 10.33 1.63 -12.06
C GLU A 277 9.49 0.42 -11.67
N GLY A 278 9.80 -0.22 -10.53
CA GLY A 278 8.99 -1.29 -9.95
C GLY A 278 7.57 -0.84 -9.65
N ASN A 279 7.38 0.33 -9.03
CA ASN A 279 6.05 0.90 -8.76
C ASN A 279 5.26 1.19 -10.05
N ARG A 280 5.92 1.71 -11.09
CA ARG A 280 5.29 1.97 -12.39
C ARG A 280 4.82 0.68 -13.05
N ARG A 281 5.67 -0.35 -13.06
CA ARG A 281 5.32 -1.68 -13.54
C ARG A 281 4.16 -2.28 -12.75
N ASP A 282 4.21 -2.21 -11.42
CA ASP A 282 3.17 -2.73 -10.55
C ASP A 282 1.84 -2.01 -10.80
N LEU A 283 1.85 -0.68 -10.98
CA LEU A 283 0.64 0.09 -11.32
C LEU A 283 0.04 -0.37 -12.65
N LEU A 284 0.86 -0.51 -13.70
CA LEU A 284 0.41 -0.92 -15.03
C LEU A 284 -0.11 -2.36 -15.08
N LEU A 285 0.37 -3.23 -14.19
CA LEU A 285 -0.03 -4.64 -14.14
C LEU A 285 -1.19 -4.90 -13.20
N VAL A 286 -1.17 -4.33 -11.99
CA VAL A 286 -2.15 -4.62 -10.94
C VAL A 286 -3.47 -3.90 -11.18
N VAL A 287 -3.44 -2.60 -11.52
CA VAL A 287 -4.68 -1.80 -11.64
C VAL A 287 -5.67 -2.38 -12.67
N PRO A 288 -5.25 -2.88 -13.84
CA PRO A 288 -6.18 -3.50 -14.78
C PRO A 288 -6.74 -4.87 -14.35
N LEU A 289 -6.12 -5.54 -13.36
CA LEU A 289 -6.53 -6.86 -12.89
C LEU A 289 -7.56 -6.81 -11.76
N VAL A 290 -7.69 -5.66 -11.09
CA VAL A 290 -8.67 -5.39 -10.02
C VAL A 290 -9.99 -4.94 -10.62
#